data_AF-A0A482TSG7-F1
#
_entry.id   AF-A0A482TSG7-F1
#
_cell.length_a   1.000
_cell.length_b   1.000
_cell.length_c   1.000
_cell.angle_alpha   90.00
_cell.angle_beta   90.00
_cell.angle_gamma   90.00
#
_symmetry.space_group_name_H-M   'P 1'
#
loop_
_entity.id
_entity.type
_entity.pdbx_description
1 polymer ?
#
loop_
_entity_poly.entity_id
_entity_poly.type
_entity_poly.pdbx_seq_one_letter_code
_entity_poly.pdbx_strand_id
1 'polypeptide(L)'
;MPDSMAEYLQADMECEGLLECIHGLKQLDKLVFRTLVESAEPLTVDEVADRVERERSTAYRAIQRLLQTGFVQKEQVNYDQGGYYHVYRPTDPDEVADDMQRMLNDWYAKMGTLIQEFRDKYDEEVPRAEAASSK
;
A
#
# COMPACT_ATOMS: atom_id res chain seq x y z
N MET A 1 -9.96 17.77 4.09
CA MET A 1 -10.62 17.41 2.81
C MET A 1 -9.67 16.45 2.14
N PRO A 2 -10.10 15.29 1.60
CA PRO A 2 -9.19 14.56 0.73
C PRO A 2 -8.90 15.47 -0.46
N ASP A 3 -7.64 15.83 -0.70
CA ASP A 3 -7.26 16.44 -1.97
C ASP A 3 -7.65 15.46 -3.08
N SER A 4 -8.04 15.99 -4.23
CA SER A 4 -8.43 15.14 -5.35
C SER A 4 -7.26 14.21 -5.73
N MET A 5 -7.56 13.01 -6.24
CA MET A 5 -6.52 12.09 -6.75
C MET A 5 -5.57 12.79 -7.75
N ALA A 6 -6.09 13.75 -8.52
CA ALA A 6 -5.31 14.56 -9.44
C ALA A 6 -4.31 15.49 -8.74
N GLU A 7 -4.70 16.12 -7.63
CA GLU A 7 -3.81 16.97 -6.83
C GLU A 7 -2.72 16.16 -6.13
N TYR A 8 -3.06 14.98 -5.60
CA TYR A 8 -2.07 14.07 -5.00
C TYR A 8 -1.03 13.58 -6.00
N LEU A 9 -1.44 13.22 -7.23
CA LEU A 9 -0.54 12.75 -8.29
C LEU A 9 0.32 13.87 -8.91
N GLN A 10 -0.06 15.14 -8.74
CA GLN A 10 0.68 16.30 -9.24
C GLN A 10 1.69 16.86 -8.23
N ALA A 11 1.59 16.48 -6.96
CA ALA A 11 2.58 16.82 -5.96
C ALA A 11 3.88 16.04 -6.20
N ASP A 12 5.04 16.64 -5.90
CA ASP A 12 6.34 15.96 -5.96
C ASP A 12 6.34 14.81 -4.93
N MET A 13 6.08 13.59 -5.40
CA MET A 13 6.06 12.38 -4.55
C MET A 13 7.48 11.82 -4.38
N GLU A 14 8.00 11.86 -3.15
CA GLU A 14 9.23 11.12 -2.78
C GLU A 14 8.92 9.66 -2.40
N CYS A 15 9.92 8.78 -2.46
CA CYS A 15 9.77 7.34 -2.18
C CYS A 15 9.13 7.04 -0.80
N GLU A 16 9.51 7.79 0.25
CA GLU A 16 8.89 7.64 1.58
C GLU A 16 7.43 8.13 1.64
N GLY A 17 7.04 9.03 0.74
CA GLY A 17 5.66 9.49 0.56
C GLY A 17 4.79 8.51 -0.24
N LEU A 18 5.41 7.70 -1.11
CA LEU A 18 4.73 6.64 -1.85
C LEU A 18 4.20 5.54 -0.92
N LEU A 19 4.93 5.24 0.15
CA LEU A 19 4.50 4.35 1.24
C LEU A 19 3.23 4.84 1.96
N GLU A 20 3.10 6.16 2.16
CA GLU A 20 1.89 6.75 2.75
C GLU A 20 0.74 6.77 1.74
N CYS A 21 1.01 7.15 0.50
CA CYS A 21 -0.01 7.38 -0.52
C CYS A 21 -0.63 6.08 -1.04
N ILE A 22 0.19 5.06 -1.33
CA ILE A 22 -0.31 3.79 -1.89
C ILE A 22 -0.83 2.87 -0.78
N HIS A 23 -0.17 2.87 0.38
CA HIS A 23 -0.41 1.87 1.41
C HIS A 23 -1.02 2.41 2.71
N GLY A 24 -1.26 3.73 2.81
CA GLY A 24 -1.90 4.35 3.97
C GLY A 24 -1.09 4.22 5.26
N LEU A 25 0.23 4.05 5.15
CA LEU A 25 1.10 3.82 6.29
C LEU A 25 1.20 5.08 7.17
N LYS A 26 1.11 4.88 8.48
CA LYS A 26 1.28 5.95 9.47
C LYS A 26 2.77 6.17 9.75
N GLN A 27 3.10 7.29 10.39
CA GLN A 27 4.46 7.57 10.88
C GLN A 27 5.05 6.41 11.71
N LEU A 28 4.23 5.78 12.56
CA LEU A 28 4.67 4.62 13.34
C LEU A 28 4.96 3.40 12.46
N ASP A 29 4.20 3.20 11.39
CA ASP A 29 4.39 2.05 10.50
C ASP A 29 5.73 2.18 9.77
N LYS A 30 6.06 3.40 9.31
CA LYS A 30 7.37 3.70 8.72
C LYS A 30 8.51 3.47 9.70
N LEU A 31 8.35 3.90 10.96
CA LEU A 31 9.35 3.66 11.99
C LEU A 31 9.56 2.17 12.25
N VAL A 32 8.47 1.41 12.38
CA VAL A 32 8.53 -0.06 12.56
C VAL A 32 9.21 -0.73 11.36
N PHE A 33 8.86 -0.34 10.14
CA PHE A 33 9.49 -0.88 8.94
C PHE A 33 10.99 -0.58 8.90
N ARG A 34 11.40 0.66 9.19
CA ARG A 34 12.81 1.05 9.28
C ARG A 34 13.56 0.22 10.32
N THR A 35 12.98 0.03 11.51
CA THR A 35 13.55 -0.83 12.56
C THR A 35 13.81 -2.26 12.09
N LEU A 36 12.91 -2.80 11.25
CA LEU A 36 13.07 -4.14 10.67
C LEU A 36 14.15 -4.17 9.59
N VAL A 37 14.26 -3.13 8.75
CA VAL A 37 15.28 -2.99 7.70
C VAL A 37 16.69 -2.81 8.27
N GLU A 38 16.83 -2.03 9.35
CA GLU A 38 18.11 -1.77 10.01
C GLU A 38 18.59 -2.97 10.86
N SER A 39 17.71 -3.95 11.10
CA SER A 39 18.04 -5.15 11.84
C SER A 39 18.69 -6.21 10.95
N ALA A 40 19.83 -6.75 11.38
CA ALA A 40 20.48 -7.86 10.69
C ALA A 40 19.70 -9.17 10.82
N GLU A 41 18.93 -9.34 11.90
CA GLU A 41 18.13 -10.53 12.19
C GLU A 41 16.63 -10.21 12.28
N PRO A 42 15.74 -11.17 11.93
CA PRO A 42 14.31 -11.03 12.12
C PRO A 42 13.94 -10.76 13.58
N LEU A 43 12.93 -9.92 13.80
CA LEU A 43 12.54 -9.47 15.14
C LEU A 43 11.19 -9.99 15.56
N THR A 44 11.04 -10.27 16.85
CA THR A 44 9.75 -10.45 17.49
C THR A 44 8.99 -9.13 17.62
N VAL A 45 7.68 -9.21 17.87
CA VAL A 45 6.87 -8.02 18.19
C VAL A 45 7.38 -7.29 19.42
N ASP A 46 7.87 -8.03 20.41
CA ASP A 46 8.38 -7.49 21.66
C ASP A 46 9.66 -6.68 21.42
N GLU A 47 10.61 -7.22 20.66
CA GLU A 47 11.84 -6.49 20.28
C GLU A 47 11.55 -5.26 19.43
N VAL A 48 10.59 -5.33 18.51
CA VAL A 48 10.15 -4.15 17.75
C VAL A 48 9.57 -3.10 18.69
N ALA A 49 8.68 -3.50 19.61
CA ALA A 49 8.03 -2.61 20.56
C ALA A 49 9.04 -1.85 21.43
N ASP A 50 10.05 -2.57 21.92
CA ASP A 50 11.15 -2.00 22.69
C ASP A 50 11.94 -0.97 21.87
N ARG A 51 12.31 -1.31 20.62
CA ARG A 51 13.08 -0.42 19.73
C ARG A 51 12.31 0.83 19.29
N VAL A 52 10.99 0.75 19.12
CA VAL A 52 10.16 1.92 18.76
C VAL A 52 9.61 2.66 19.97
N GLU A 53 9.97 2.25 21.19
CA GLU A 53 9.50 2.80 22.46
C GLU A 53 7.96 2.90 22.51
N ARG A 54 7.28 1.79 22.18
CA ARG A 54 5.82 1.70 22.23
C ARG A 54 5.37 0.44 22.93
N GLU A 55 4.13 0.48 23.40
CA GLU A 55 3.48 -0.74 23.89
C GLU A 55 3.44 -1.81 22.80
N ARG A 56 3.64 -3.07 23.21
CA ARG A 56 3.54 -4.26 22.37
C ARG A 56 2.28 -4.29 21.49
N SER A 57 1.12 -3.89 22.04
CA SER A 57 -0.14 -3.89 21.30
C SER A 57 -0.15 -2.88 20.15
N THR A 58 0.53 -1.75 20.34
CA THR A 58 0.69 -0.68 19.35
C THR A 58 1.65 -1.11 18.25
N ALA A 59 2.80 -1.67 18.62
CA ALA A 59 3.76 -2.24 17.67
C ALA A 59 3.13 -3.40 16.86
N TYR A 60 2.39 -4.30 17.52
CA TYR A 60 1.68 -5.39 16.86
C TYR A 60 0.72 -4.87 15.77
N ARG A 61 -0.08 -3.84 16.07
CA ARG A 61 -0.99 -3.25 15.07
C ARG A 61 -0.26 -2.64 13.89
N ALA A 62 0.92 -2.05 14.10
CA ALA A 62 1.75 -1.52 13.02
C ALA A 62 2.31 -2.66 12.14
N ILE A 63 2.87 -3.70 12.76
CA ILE A 63 3.34 -4.91 12.06
C ILE A 63 2.21 -5.56 11.26
N GLN A 64 0.99 -5.66 11.81
CA GLN A 64 -0.17 -6.20 11.09
C GLN A 64 -0.53 -5.38 9.85
N ARG A 65 -0.45 -4.05 9.90
CA ARG A 65 -0.65 -3.21 8.71
C ARG A 65 0.43 -3.43 7.66
N LEU A 66 1.69 -3.55 8.09
CA LEU A 66 2.82 -3.83 7.20
C LEU A 66 2.72 -5.22 6.55
N LEU A 67 2.21 -6.22 7.28
CA LEU A 67 1.91 -7.55 6.73
C LEU A 67 0.80 -7.50 5.67
N GLN A 68 -0.28 -6.76 5.94
CA GLN A 68 -1.40 -6.63 5.01
C GLN A 68 -1.01 -5.94 3.70
N THR A 69 0.00 -5.07 3.76
CA THR A 69 0.49 -4.30 2.62
C THR A 69 1.67 -4.97 1.91
N GLY A 70 2.18 -6.09 2.44
CA GLY A 70 3.26 -6.86 1.83
C GLY A 70 4.66 -6.37 2.13
N PHE A 71 4.86 -5.31 2.94
CA PHE A 71 6.20 -4.79 3.27
C PHE A 71 6.96 -5.66 4.27
N VAL A 72 6.26 -6.48 5.05
CA VAL A 72 6.85 -7.32 6.08
C VAL A 72 6.37 -8.74 5.89
N GLN A 73 7.27 -9.69 6.08
CA GLN A 73 6.96 -11.12 6.11
C GLN A 73 6.98 -11.62 7.55
N LYS A 74 6.18 -12.66 7.81
CA LYS A 74 6.08 -13.33 9.10
C LYS A 74 6.65 -14.73 8.99
N GLU A 75 7.58 -15.06 9.86
CA GLU A 75 8.17 -16.40 9.95
C GLU A 75 7.88 -17.02 11.31
N GLN A 76 7.76 -18.34 11.34
CA GLN A 76 7.63 -19.11 12.56
C GLN A 76 8.95 -19.79 12.86
N VAL A 77 9.50 -19.51 14.04
CA VAL A 77 10.70 -20.15 14.55
C VAL A 77 10.29 -21.15 15.63
N ASN A 78 10.68 -22.40 15.45
CA ASN A 78 10.37 -23.50 16.38
C ASN A 78 11.53 -23.73 17.34
N TYR A 79 11.22 -23.98 18.61
CA TYR A 79 12.23 -24.39 19.59
C TYR A 79 12.50 -25.89 19.50
N ASP A 80 13.74 -26.29 19.79
CA ASP A 80 14.14 -27.71 19.82
C ASP A 80 13.35 -28.54 20.85
N GLN A 81 12.89 -27.90 21.94
CA GLN A 81 12.14 -28.54 23.02
C GLN A 81 10.62 -28.41 22.86
N GLY A 82 10.15 -27.94 21.70
CA GLY A 82 8.74 -27.70 21.42
C GLY A 82 8.28 -26.26 21.72
N GLY A 83 7.19 -25.86 21.07
CA GLY A 83 6.73 -24.47 21.04
C GLY A 83 7.30 -23.67 19.86
N TYR A 84 6.73 -22.49 19.62
CA TYR A 84 7.15 -21.62 18.53
C TYR A 84 6.96 -20.16 18.90
N TYR A 85 7.68 -19.29 18.20
CA TYR A 85 7.45 -17.86 18.23
C TYR A 85 7.45 -17.30 16.80
N HIS A 86 7.00 -16.06 16.68
CA HIS A 86 6.93 -15.38 15.40
C HIS A 86 7.94 -14.26 15.34
N VAL A 87 8.65 -14.22 14.23
CA VAL A 87 9.57 -13.15 13.88
C VAL A 87 9.12 -12.50 12.58
N TYR A 88 9.59 -11.28 12.38
CA TYR A 88 9.20 -10.41 11.29
C TYR A 88 10.46 -9.86 10.65
N ARG A 89 10.46 -9.77 9.33
CA ARG A 89 11.54 -9.19 8.54
C ARG A 89 10.96 -8.40 7.37
N PRO A 90 11.68 -7.40 6.83
CA PRO A 90 11.22 -6.73 5.62
C PRO A 90 11.11 -7.74 4.47
N THR A 91 10.11 -7.52 3.62
CA THR A 91 10.01 -8.16 2.30
C THR A 91 11.12 -7.64 1.41
N ASP A 92 11.54 -8.45 0.45
CA ASP A 92 12.54 -8.03 -0.54
C ASP A 92 12.05 -6.77 -1.30
N PRO A 93 12.90 -5.73 -1.47
CA PRO A 93 12.50 -4.51 -2.16
C PRO A 93 11.99 -4.74 -3.59
N ASP A 94 12.53 -5.72 -4.32
CA ASP A 94 12.10 -6.04 -5.68
C ASP A 94 10.71 -6.68 -5.64
N GLU A 95 10.44 -7.57 -4.68
CA GLU A 95 9.08 -8.13 -4.47
C GLU A 95 8.06 -7.03 -4.15
N VAL A 96 8.42 -6.09 -3.28
CA VAL A 96 7.57 -4.94 -2.94
C VAL A 96 7.30 -4.07 -4.18
N ALA A 97 8.33 -3.79 -4.99
CA ALA A 97 8.20 -2.97 -6.19
C ALA A 97 7.32 -3.64 -7.25
N ASP A 98 7.46 -4.96 -7.44
CA ASP A 98 6.63 -5.74 -8.35
C ASP A 98 5.15 -5.73 -7.92
N ASP A 99 4.88 -5.85 -6.62
CA ASP A 99 3.52 -5.75 -6.07
C ASP A 99 2.92 -4.34 -6.24
N MET A 100 3.71 -3.29 -6.04
CA MET A 100 3.29 -1.91 -6.33
C MET A 100 2.92 -1.75 -7.81
N GLN A 101 3.72 -2.27 -8.74
CA GLN A 101 3.40 -2.21 -10.17
C GLN A 101 2.11 -2.95 -10.50
N ARG A 102 1.90 -4.13 -9.93
CA ARG A 102 0.66 -4.89 -10.11
C ARG A 102 -0.56 -4.10 -9.65
N MET A 103 -0.49 -3.50 -8.47
CA MET A 103 -1.57 -2.69 -7.92
C MET A 103 -1.92 -1.50 -8.82
N LEU A 104 -0.89 -0.81 -9.34
CA LEU A 104 -1.07 0.31 -10.28
C LEU A 104 -1.74 -0.14 -11.58
N ASN A 105 -1.34 -1.28 -12.12
CA ASN A 105 -1.94 -1.84 -13.33
C ASN A 105 -3.43 -2.21 -13.12
N ASP A 106 -3.77 -2.78 -11.97
CA ASP A 106 -5.17 -3.11 -11.63
C ASP A 106 -6.03 -1.84 -11.51
N TRP A 107 -5.49 -0.78 -10.90
CA TRP A 107 -6.18 0.52 -10.85
C TRP A 107 -6.32 1.15 -12.22
N TYR A 108 -5.29 1.08 -13.08
CA TYR A 108 -5.37 1.56 -14.45
C TYR A 108 -6.51 0.87 -15.22
N ALA A 109 -6.60 -0.46 -15.12
CA ALA A 109 -7.69 -1.22 -15.74
C ALA A 109 -9.06 -0.79 -15.20
N LYS A 110 -9.19 -0.67 -13.86
CA LYS A 110 -10.44 -0.24 -13.22
C LYS A 110 -10.87 1.16 -13.64
N MET A 111 -9.95 2.12 -13.67
CA MET A 111 -10.24 3.49 -14.10
C MET A 111 -10.61 3.54 -15.58
N GLY A 112 -9.95 2.75 -16.43
CA GLY A 112 -10.31 2.59 -17.83
C GLY A 112 -11.77 2.16 -18.00
N THR A 113 -12.23 1.16 -17.23
CA THR A 113 -13.63 0.72 -17.24
C THR A 113 -14.58 1.83 -16.80
N LEU A 114 -14.31 2.52 -15.68
CA LEU A 114 -15.16 3.61 -15.20
C LEU A 114 -15.26 4.78 -16.20
N ILE A 115 -14.16 5.10 -16.88
CA ILE A 115 -14.14 6.12 -17.94
C ILE A 115 -15.00 5.67 -19.12
N GLN A 116 -14.96 4.39 -19.48
CA GLN A 116 -15.79 3.86 -20.56
C GLN A 116 -17.28 3.88 -20.16
N GLU A 117 -17.62 3.43 -18.95
CA GLU A 117 -18.99 3.53 -18.41
C GLU A 117 -19.49 4.98 -18.39
N PHE A 118 -18.62 5.93 -18.05
CA PHE A 118 -18.94 7.35 -18.11
C PHE A 118 -19.27 7.79 -19.55
N ARG A 119 -18.44 7.40 -20.53
CA ARG A 119 -18.72 7.70 -21.94
C ARG A 119 -20.06 7.13 -22.37
N ASP A 120 -20.27 5.84 -22.15
CA ASP A 120 -21.49 5.14 -22.58
C ASP A 120 -22.74 5.80 -21.96
N LYS A 121 -22.67 6.20 -20.69
CA LYS A 121 -23.75 6.91 -20.00
C LYS A 121 -24.09 8.27 -20.61
N TYR A 122 -23.11 9.03 -21.07
CA TYR A 122 -23.30 10.41 -21.54
C TYR A 122 -23.25 10.58 -23.07
N ASP A 123 -22.91 9.54 -23.83
CA ASP A 123 -23.02 9.50 -25.30
C ASP A 123 -24.48 9.35 -25.76
N GLU A 124 -25.35 8.75 -24.93
CA GLU A 124 -26.80 8.64 -25.17
C GLU A 124 -27.55 9.98 -25.01
N GLU A 125 -26.98 10.97 -24.33
CA GLU A 125 -27.61 12.26 -24.03
C GLU A 125 -27.27 13.39 -25.02
N VAL A 126 -26.41 13.14 -26.02
CA VAL A 126 -26.18 14.09 -27.12
C VAL A 126 -27.18 13.76 -28.23
N PRO A 127 -28.27 14.55 -28.43
CA PRO A 127 -29.04 14.40 -29.65
C PRO A 127 -28.07 14.66 -30.79
N ARG A 128 -27.83 13.65 -31.62
CA ARG A 128 -27.10 13.77 -32.87
C ARG A 128 -27.75 14.93 -33.62
N ALA A 129 -27.14 16.12 -33.54
CA ALA A 129 -27.66 17.31 -34.17
C ALA A 129 -27.93 16.93 -35.62
N GLU A 130 -29.21 16.91 -35.98
CA GLU A 130 -29.68 16.51 -37.29
C GLU A 130 -28.81 17.27 -38.29
N ALA A 131 -28.17 16.51 -39.17
CA ALA A 131 -27.47 17.08 -40.30
C ALA A 131 -28.48 17.93 -41.08
N ALA A 132 -28.49 19.23 -40.77
CA ALA A 132 -29.20 20.24 -41.51
C ALA A 132 -28.48 20.42 -42.85
N SER A 133 -28.62 19.43 -43.72
CA SER A 133 -28.45 19.61 -45.16
C SER A 133 -29.82 20.07 -45.68
N SER A 134 -30.07 21.37 -45.54
CA SER A 134 -31.15 22.05 -46.22
C SER A 134 -30.61 22.63 -47.53
N LYS A 135 -31.25 22.19 -48.62
CA LYS A 135 -31.26 22.71 -50.00
C LYS A 135 -30.07 22.46 -50.91
#